data_AF-A0A1D1XUE4-F1
#
_entry.id   AF-A0A1D1XUE4-F1
#
_cell.length_a   1.000
_cell.length_b   1.000
_cell.length_c   1.000
_cell.angle_alpha   90.00
_cell.angle_beta   90.00
_cell.angle_gamma   90.00
#
_symmetry.space_group_name_H-M   'P 1'
#
loop_
_entity.id
_entity.type
_entity.pdbx_description
1 polymer ?
#
loop_
_entity_poly.entity_id
_entity_poly.type
_entity_poly.pdbx_seq_one_letter_code
_entity_poly.pdbx_strand_id
1 'polypeptide(L)'
;ELGFLRDPAIYIPRSAAGHGLPRLAATGVPETLATSRASMGKVHGSLARAGKVRGQTPKVAKQDKKKKPRGRAHKRMQYNRRFAPAVVGFGKKKGPNSSTK
;
A
#
# COMPACT_ATOMS: atom_id res chain seq x y z
N GLU A 1 26.82 -21.96 -28.26
CA GLU A 1 25.68 -22.36 -27.40
C GLU A 1 24.64 -21.24 -27.30
N LEU A 2 23.97 -20.91 -28.40
CA LEU A 2 22.81 -20.00 -28.43
C LEU A 2 21.69 -20.72 -29.18
N GLY A 3 20.59 -21.02 -28.50
CA GLY A 3 19.45 -21.71 -29.10
C GLY A 3 18.38 -22.13 -28.09
N PHE A 4 17.76 -21.17 -27.41
CA PHE A 4 16.51 -21.41 -26.69
C PHE A 4 15.37 -21.40 -27.72
N LEU A 5 15.06 -22.58 -28.26
CA LEU A 5 13.95 -22.80 -29.17
C LEU A 5 12.63 -22.65 -28.39
N ARG A 6 11.81 -21.68 -28.81
CA ARG A 6 10.45 -21.45 -28.30
C ARG A 6 9.49 -22.34 -29.07
N ASP A 7 8.82 -23.26 -28.38
CA ASP A 7 7.68 -24.02 -28.93
C ASP A 7 6.43 -23.11 -29.03
N PRO A 8 5.76 -23.01 -30.19
CA PRO A 8 4.46 -22.38 -30.34
C PRO A 8 3.40 -23.41 -30.74
N ALA A 9 2.71 -24.01 -29.77
CA ALA A 9 1.67 -24.99 -30.07
C ALA A 9 0.53 -25.00 -29.06
N ILE A 10 -0.32 -23.96 -29.04
CA ILE A 10 -1.74 -24.12 -28.68
C ILE A 10 -2.59 -23.20 -29.59
N TYR A 11 -2.97 -23.72 -30.75
CA TYR A 11 -4.06 -23.20 -31.58
C TYR A 11 -5.32 -23.99 -31.24
N ILE A 12 -6.35 -23.34 -30.72
CA ILE A 12 -7.67 -23.94 -30.48
C ILE A 12 -8.65 -23.40 -31.54
N PRO A 13 -9.29 -24.25 -32.34
CA PRO A 13 -10.13 -23.84 -33.46
C PRO A 13 -11.48 -23.29 -33.00
N ARG A 14 -11.88 -22.16 -33.60
CA ARG A 14 -13.19 -21.54 -33.45
C ARG A 14 -14.22 -22.33 -34.26
N SER A 15 -14.94 -23.24 -33.60
CA SER A 15 -16.09 -23.94 -34.18
C SER A 15 -17.32 -23.03 -34.17
N ALA A 16 -17.70 -22.56 -35.36
CA ALA A 16 -18.99 -21.97 -35.65
C ALA A 16 -19.99 -23.11 -35.92
N ALA A 17 -20.94 -23.31 -35.01
CA ALA A 17 -22.13 -24.12 -35.26
C ALA A 17 -23.35 -23.36 -34.72
N GLY A 18 -24.25 -23.03 -35.63
CA GLY A 18 -25.47 -22.29 -35.35
C GLY A 18 -26.48 -23.11 -34.56
N HIS A 19 -27.18 -22.43 -33.67
CA HIS A 19 -28.48 -22.87 -33.19
C HIS A 19 -29.46 -21.71 -33.40
N GLY A 20 -30.21 -21.81 -34.49
CA GLY A 20 -31.42 -21.04 -34.67
C GLY A 20 -32.40 -21.41 -33.56
N LEU A 21 -32.93 -20.40 -32.88
CA LEU A 21 -34.08 -20.54 -31.98
C LEU A 21 -35.25 -19.74 -32.56
N PRO A 22 -36.46 -20.32 -32.53
CA PRO A 22 -37.60 -19.82 -33.29
C PRO A 22 -38.16 -18.53 -32.71
N ARG A 23 -38.56 -17.65 -33.63
CA ARG A 23 -39.43 -16.49 -33.41
C ARG A 23 -40.79 -16.98 -32.90
N LEU A 24 -41.08 -16.76 -31.62
CA LEU A 24 -42.43 -16.90 -31.06
C LEU A 24 -43.03 -15.52 -30.79
N ALA A 25 -44.29 -15.42 -31.18
CA ALA A 25 -45.08 -14.21 -31.24
C ALA A 25 -45.38 -13.62 -29.85
N ALA A 26 -45.72 -12.33 -29.89
CA ALA A 26 -46.20 -11.51 -28.79
C ALA A 26 -47.32 -12.16 -27.96
N THR A 27 -47.18 -12.11 -26.63
CA THR A 27 -48.26 -11.80 -25.67
C THR A 27 -47.62 -11.19 -24.42
N GLY A 28 -48.19 -10.07 -23.93
CA GLY A 28 -47.62 -9.28 -22.85
C GLY A 28 -47.83 -9.88 -21.46
N VAL A 29 -46.83 -9.70 -20.59
CA VAL A 29 -46.93 -9.81 -19.12
C VAL A 29 -45.95 -8.81 -18.48
N PRO A 30 -46.38 -7.98 -17.51
CA PRO A 30 -45.56 -6.92 -16.94
C PRO A 30 -44.47 -7.46 -16.02
N GLU A 31 -43.30 -6.84 -16.07
CA GLU A 31 -42.14 -7.09 -15.22
C GLU A 31 -42.48 -6.94 -13.73
N THR A 32 -42.80 -8.04 -13.07
CA THR A 32 -42.86 -8.10 -11.60
C THR A 32 -41.65 -8.86 -11.08
N LEU A 33 -40.98 -8.23 -10.11
CA LEU A 33 -39.94 -8.76 -9.23
C LEU A 33 -38.51 -8.71 -9.79
N ALA A 34 -38.01 -7.47 -9.83
CA ALA A 34 -36.59 -7.17 -9.76
C ALA A 34 -35.90 -8.09 -8.74
N THR A 35 -34.88 -8.78 -9.25
CA THR A 35 -33.83 -9.51 -8.55
C THR A 35 -33.54 -8.95 -7.16
N SER A 36 -33.63 -9.80 -6.14
CA SER A 36 -33.06 -9.61 -4.81
C SER A 36 -31.54 -9.45 -4.89
N ARG A 37 -31.06 -8.27 -5.30
CA ARG A 37 -29.64 -7.91 -5.25
C ARG A 37 -29.28 -7.57 -3.81
N ALA A 38 -28.65 -8.55 -3.15
CA ALA A 38 -27.71 -8.42 -2.03
C ALA A 38 -28.11 -7.43 -0.93
N SER A 39 -28.61 -7.98 0.18
CA SER A 39 -28.64 -7.35 1.50
C SER A 39 -27.21 -7.06 2.01
N MET A 40 -26.53 -6.08 1.42
CA MET A 40 -25.39 -5.43 2.05
C MET A 40 -25.95 -4.52 3.14
N GLY A 41 -26.14 -5.11 4.32
CA GLY A 41 -26.65 -4.43 5.50
C GLY A 41 -25.94 -3.11 5.74
N LYS A 42 -26.69 -2.09 6.16
CA LYS A 42 -26.17 -0.82 6.66
C LYS A 42 -25.14 -1.11 7.75
N VAL A 43 -23.85 -1.01 7.42
CA VAL A 43 -22.77 -1.14 8.39
C VAL A 43 -22.83 0.06 9.33
N HIS A 44 -23.02 -0.19 10.62
CA HIS A 44 -22.95 0.88 11.64
C HIS A 44 -21.50 1.27 11.86
N GLY A 45 -21.18 2.50 11.48
CA GLY A 45 -19.83 3.06 11.51
C GLY A 45 -19.56 3.84 10.23
N SER A 46 -19.71 5.17 10.30
CA SER A 46 -19.47 6.02 9.13
C SER A 46 -17.97 6.25 8.92
N LEU A 47 -17.55 6.34 7.66
CA LEU A 47 -16.20 6.80 7.28
C LEU A 47 -15.97 8.28 7.56
N ALA A 48 -16.93 8.98 8.17
CA ALA A 48 -16.92 10.43 8.40
C ALA A 48 -15.70 10.93 9.21
N ARG A 49 -15.01 10.05 9.94
CA ARG A 49 -13.81 10.37 10.72
C ARG A 49 -12.50 10.01 10.03
N ALA A 50 -12.54 9.43 8.83
CA ALA A 50 -11.34 9.05 8.10
C ALA A 50 -10.46 10.29 7.85
N GLY A 51 -9.20 10.22 8.26
CA GLY A 51 -8.24 11.31 8.01
C GLY A 51 -8.38 12.56 8.90
N LYS A 52 -9.36 12.64 9.82
CA LYS A 52 -9.61 13.82 10.68
C LYS A 52 -8.33 14.37 11.32
N VAL A 53 -7.52 13.50 11.93
CA VAL A 53 -6.29 13.90 12.64
C VAL A 53 -5.19 14.38 11.67
N ARG A 54 -5.11 13.79 10.47
CA ARG A 54 -4.11 14.18 9.46
C ARG A 54 -4.43 15.53 8.83
N GLY A 55 -5.70 15.92 8.73
CA GLY A 55 -6.13 17.24 8.25
C GLY A 55 -6.10 18.33 9.34
N GLN A 56 -6.34 17.97 10.60
CA GLN A 56 -6.31 18.92 11.72
C GLN A 56 -4.88 19.32 12.13
N THR A 57 -3.90 18.44 11.95
CA THR A 57 -2.51 18.73 12.33
C THR A 57 -1.84 19.66 11.31
N PRO A 58 -1.18 20.75 11.76
CA PRO A 58 -0.53 21.68 10.84
C PRO A 58 0.57 20.96 10.05
N LYS A 59 0.63 21.23 8.74
CA LYS A 59 1.63 20.62 7.87
C LYS A 59 2.99 21.32 8.03
N VAL A 60 3.82 20.82 8.93
CA VAL A 60 5.19 21.33 9.12
C VAL A 60 6.08 20.89 7.95
N ALA A 61 6.68 21.86 7.26
CA ALA A 61 7.68 21.61 6.22
C ALA A 61 8.95 20.98 6.82
N LYS A 62 9.62 20.13 6.05
CA LYS A 62 10.90 19.56 6.49
C LYS A 62 11.94 20.68 6.46
N GLN A 63 12.62 20.90 7.59
CA GLN A 63 13.79 21.76 7.63
C GLN A 63 14.94 21.14 6.83
N ASP A 64 15.69 21.98 6.13
CA ASP A 64 16.91 21.55 5.45
C ASP A 64 17.97 21.16 6.48
N LYS A 65 18.36 19.88 6.44
CA LYS A 65 19.40 19.30 7.30
C LYS A 65 20.51 18.77 6.43
N LYS A 66 21.76 19.02 6.83
CA LYS A 66 22.95 18.49 6.14
C LYS A 66 22.84 16.97 6.02
N LYS A 67 23.14 16.44 4.83
CA LYS A 67 23.16 14.99 4.58
C LYS A 67 24.15 14.33 5.54
N LYS A 68 23.70 13.31 6.28
CA LYS A 68 24.60 12.48 7.06
C LYS A 68 25.44 11.64 6.09
N PRO A 69 26.76 11.55 6.27
CA PRO A 69 27.56 10.63 5.47
C PRO A 69 27.08 9.20 5.69
N ARG A 70 27.25 8.35 4.68
CA ARG A 70 26.82 6.93 4.70
C ARG A 70 28.04 6.00 4.83
N GLY A 71 27.79 4.73 5.16
CA GLY A 71 28.83 3.69 5.18
C GLY A 71 29.88 3.84 6.29
N ARG A 72 31.15 3.63 5.94
CA ARG A 72 32.30 3.62 6.88
C ARG A 72 32.41 4.92 7.67
N ALA A 73 32.24 6.07 7.01
CA ALA A 73 32.32 7.38 7.63
C ALA A 73 31.28 7.55 8.75
N HIS A 74 30.04 7.08 8.53
CA HIS A 74 28.99 7.10 9.54
C HIS A 74 29.32 6.21 10.75
N LYS A 75 29.80 5.00 10.49
CA LYS A 75 30.20 4.06 11.55
C LYS A 75 31.33 4.64 12.42
N ARG A 76 32.33 5.31 11.81
CA ARG A 76 33.41 5.99 12.56
C ARG A 76 32.87 7.10 13.47
N MET A 77 31.97 7.94 12.96
CA MET A 77 31.35 8.99 13.80
C MET A 77 30.52 8.41 14.96
N GLN A 78 29.82 7.29 14.73
CA GLN A 78 29.06 6.61 15.80
C GLN A 78 29.98 6.02 16.87
N TYR A 79 31.07 5.37 16.45
CA TYR A 79 32.07 4.81 17.37
C TYR A 79 32.70 5.91 18.22
N ASN A 80 33.18 6.98 17.58
CA ASN A 80 33.78 8.11 18.29
C ASN A 80 32.80 8.72 19.30
N ARG A 81 31.51 8.86 18.95
CA ARG A 81 30.48 9.42 19.87
C ARG A 81 30.18 8.49 21.06
N ARG A 82 30.25 7.17 20.87
CA ARG A 82 29.87 6.18 21.90
C ARG A 82 31.02 5.78 22.82
N PHE A 83 32.24 5.71 22.30
CA PHE A 83 33.34 4.99 22.94
C PHE A 83 34.64 5.79 23.07
N ALA A 84 34.86 6.84 22.26
CA ALA A 84 36.07 7.66 22.38
C ALA A 84 36.11 8.62 23.59
N PRO A 85 35.00 9.20 24.10
CA PRO A 85 35.08 9.96 25.35
C PRO A 85 35.32 8.99 26.52
N ALA A 86 36.55 9.01 27.05
CA ALA A 86 37.01 8.12 28.12
C ALA A 86 36.37 8.40 29.49
N VAL A 87 35.90 9.63 29.72
CA VAL A 87 35.27 10.05 30.98
C VAL A 87 33.79 10.31 30.72
N VAL A 88 32.97 9.37 31.20
CA VAL A 88 31.57 9.67 31.48
C VAL A 88 31.61 10.69 32.60
N GLY A 89 31.28 11.96 32.32
CA GLY A 89 31.31 13.02 33.34
C GLY A 89 30.59 12.59 34.63
N PHE A 90 31.00 13.13 35.77
CA PHE A 90 30.46 12.78 37.07
C PHE A 90 28.92 12.84 37.07
N GLY A 91 28.27 11.70 37.30
CA GLY A 91 26.81 11.56 37.29
C GLY A 91 26.30 10.36 36.49
N LYS A 92 24.97 10.23 36.38
CA LYS A 92 24.32 9.14 35.64
C LYS A 92 24.52 9.32 34.13
N LYS A 93 24.77 8.22 33.40
CA LYS A 93 24.90 8.23 31.93
C LYS A 93 23.62 8.78 31.29
N LYS A 94 23.69 9.97 30.69
CA LYS A 94 22.57 10.53 29.91
C LYS A 94 22.43 9.79 28.58
N GLY A 95 21.19 9.54 28.18
CA GLY A 95 20.86 8.90 26.90
C GLY A 95 21.09 9.83 25.70
N PRO A 96 21.29 9.29 24.48
CA PRO A 96 21.63 10.05 23.29
C PRO A 96 20.53 11.01 22.80
N ASN A 97 19.31 10.90 23.32
CA ASN A 97 18.17 11.74 23.00
C ASN A 97 17.44 12.18 24.28
N SER A 98 18.19 12.53 25.32
CA SER A 98 17.65 13.10 26.57
C SER A 98 17.38 14.59 26.36
N SER A 99 16.14 15.04 26.59
CA SER A 99 15.75 16.46 26.48
C SER A 99 15.75 17.18 27.83
N THR A 100 16.74 16.95 28.68
CA THR A 100 16.92 17.82 29.87
C THR A 100 17.24 19.22 29.37
N LYS A 101 16.39 20.19 29.71
CA LYS A 101 16.61 21.62 29.45
C LYS A 101 17.84 22.10 30.22
#